data_AF-A0A2N2DQ57-F1
#
_entry.id   AF-A0A2N2DQ57-F1
#
_cell.length_a   1.000
_cell.length_b   1.000
_cell.length_c   1.000
_cell.angle_alpha   90.00
_cell.angle_beta   90.00
_cell.angle_gamma   90.00
#
_symmetry.space_group_name_H-M   'P 1'
#
loop_
_entity.id
_entity.type
_entity.pdbx_description
1 polymer ?
#
loop_
_entity_poly.entity_id
_entity_poly.type
_entity_poly.pdbx_seq_one_letter_code
_entity_poly.pdbx_strand_id
1 'polypeptide(L)'
;MASNSGTKDHIFASSRVRSVEKNLLSREKAEAMIDSKTPAEALKILYDLGYGEGADPVPAEKFGELLAEETKKTYSFIRGIAPEESDLYAFLYPYDYHNLKVLIKAELQDSDPEPFLIDVGTIEAGRLAAMYRDRDFVGMTSMMKEAVLEVLDVFARTKDPQTIDFILDKACYREMTESAAATGNAYIIGYVQLLIDTINLKTFVRLRQMKKSWDVFSQVFLPGGKIQEKLFVNSYDEPYEQFADRMVPYGLDKAMSEGGAMIRESWRFTALERLLDNALMEYAKGAKYISFGIEPLAAYLIAKEGEMRTVRIAMTGLIQGLSREMMAERLRETYV
;
A
#
# COMPACT_ATOMS: atom_id res chain seq x y z
N MET A 1 -25.17 -29.50 -0.03
CA MET A 1 -23.81 -30.09 -0.01
C MET A 1 -22.72 -29.11 -0.47
N ALA A 2 -23.03 -28.02 -1.19
CA ALA A 2 -22.06 -26.97 -1.56
C ALA A 2 -21.61 -26.04 -0.41
N SER A 3 -22.34 -25.98 0.72
CA SER A 3 -21.97 -25.10 1.85
C SER A 3 -20.85 -25.65 2.74
N ASN A 4 -20.48 -26.94 2.61
CA ASN A 4 -19.51 -27.59 3.49
C ASN A 4 -18.10 -27.68 2.90
N SER A 5 -17.93 -27.37 1.59
CA SER A 5 -16.61 -27.26 0.96
C SER A 5 -15.99 -25.89 1.23
N GLY A 6 -16.71 -24.79 0.94
CA GLY A 6 -16.19 -23.44 1.14
C GLY A 6 -15.75 -23.16 2.58
N THR A 7 -16.48 -23.66 3.58
CA THR A 7 -16.06 -23.53 4.99
C THR A 7 -14.76 -24.28 5.29
N LYS A 8 -14.55 -25.48 4.71
CA LYS A 8 -13.31 -26.24 4.90
C LYS A 8 -12.12 -25.57 4.22
N ASP A 9 -12.34 -24.99 3.04
CA ASP A 9 -11.32 -24.29 2.28
C ASP A 9 -10.86 -23.02 3.03
N HIS A 10 -11.81 -22.24 3.59
CA HIS A 10 -11.47 -21.10 4.44
C HIS A 10 -10.77 -21.50 5.75
N ILE A 11 -11.15 -22.61 6.39
CA ILE A 11 -10.47 -23.11 7.59
C ILE A 11 -9.03 -23.51 7.25
N PHE A 12 -8.81 -24.23 6.15
CA PHE A 12 -7.48 -24.59 5.68
C PHE A 12 -6.63 -23.35 5.41
N ALA A 13 -7.14 -22.43 4.60
CA ALA A 13 -6.44 -21.20 4.22
C ALA A 13 -6.06 -20.37 5.44
N SER A 14 -7.01 -20.16 6.36
CA SER A 14 -6.79 -19.39 7.59
C SER A 14 -5.73 -20.07 8.47
N SER A 15 -5.80 -21.39 8.63
CA SER A 15 -4.81 -22.15 9.43
C SER A 15 -3.39 -22.06 8.84
N ARG A 16 -3.27 -22.13 7.50
CA ARG A 16 -1.99 -21.97 6.81
C ARG A 16 -1.41 -20.57 7.04
N VAL A 17 -2.21 -19.52 6.94
CA VAL A 17 -1.78 -18.14 7.25
C VAL A 17 -1.31 -18.02 8.70
N ARG A 18 -2.09 -18.48 9.68
CA ARG A 18 -1.71 -18.42 11.11
C ARG A 18 -0.37 -19.11 11.37
N SER A 19 -0.08 -20.21 10.67
CA SER A 19 1.18 -20.94 10.85
C SER A 19 2.43 -20.15 10.42
N VAL A 20 2.28 -19.18 9.53
CA VAL A 20 3.37 -18.33 9.00
C VAL A 20 3.39 -16.93 9.59
N GLU A 21 2.36 -16.50 10.33
CA GLU A 21 2.34 -15.20 11.02
C GLU A 21 3.52 -15.03 12.01
N LYS A 22 4.04 -16.13 12.58
CA LYS A 22 5.23 -16.12 13.45
C LYS A 22 6.52 -15.64 12.74
N ASN A 23 6.52 -15.66 11.41
CA ASN A 23 7.64 -15.19 10.57
C ASN A 23 7.47 -13.73 10.15
N LEU A 24 6.45 -13.03 10.67
CA LEU A 24 6.32 -11.58 10.49
C LEU A 24 7.33 -10.85 11.38
N LEU A 25 7.77 -9.69 10.92
CA LEU A 25 8.62 -8.76 11.65
C LEU A 25 7.86 -8.25 12.88
N SER A 26 8.36 -8.63 14.05
CA SER A 26 7.88 -8.11 15.33
C SER A 26 8.46 -6.74 15.61
N ARG A 27 7.83 -6.02 16.54
CA ARG A 27 8.34 -4.73 17.04
C ARG A 27 9.78 -4.83 17.54
N GLU A 28 10.10 -5.88 18.30
CA GLU A 28 11.45 -6.14 18.81
C GLU A 28 12.46 -6.29 17.67
N LYS A 29 12.11 -7.04 16.61
CA LYS A 29 12.99 -7.22 15.45
C LYS A 29 13.14 -5.92 14.65
N ALA A 30 12.08 -5.13 14.50
CA ALA A 30 12.15 -3.82 13.84
C ALA A 30 13.05 -2.84 14.61
N GLU A 31 13.01 -2.87 15.95
CA GLU A 31 13.92 -2.10 16.81
C GLU A 31 15.37 -2.62 16.69
N ALA A 32 15.57 -3.94 16.70
CA ALA A 32 16.89 -4.54 16.48
C ALA A 32 17.48 -4.16 15.10
N MET A 33 16.65 -4.01 14.07
CA MET A 33 17.11 -3.52 12.76
C MET A 33 17.68 -2.11 12.85
N ILE A 34 16.99 -1.16 13.48
CA ILE A 34 17.48 0.23 13.58
C ILE A 34 18.65 0.37 14.57
N ASP A 35 18.82 -0.59 15.47
CA ASP A 35 19.93 -0.68 16.42
C ASP A 35 21.19 -1.34 15.82
N SER A 36 21.06 -1.92 14.62
CA SER A 36 22.18 -2.53 13.90
C SER A 36 23.25 -1.50 13.53
N LYS A 37 24.52 -1.88 13.64
CA LYS A 37 25.64 -0.96 13.34
C LYS A 37 25.87 -0.80 11.85
N THR A 38 25.43 -1.79 11.07
CA THR A 38 25.60 -1.79 9.61
C THR A 38 24.33 -2.28 8.92
N PRO A 39 24.06 -1.83 7.67
CA PRO A 39 22.98 -2.38 6.86
C PRO A 39 23.04 -3.92 6.71
N ALA A 40 24.24 -4.49 6.63
CA ALA A 40 24.43 -5.94 6.52
C ALA A 40 24.02 -6.71 7.77
N GLU A 41 24.15 -6.12 8.97
CA GLU A 41 23.64 -6.71 10.22
C GLU A 41 22.11 -6.70 10.25
N ALA A 42 21.48 -5.58 9.88
CA ALA A 42 20.03 -5.49 9.80
C ALA A 42 19.43 -6.47 8.78
N LEU A 43 20.13 -6.72 7.66
CA LEU A 43 19.71 -7.68 6.64
C LEU A 43 19.63 -9.12 7.16
N LYS A 44 20.48 -9.50 8.12
CA LYS A 44 20.43 -10.84 8.73
C LYS A 44 19.10 -11.12 9.43
N ILE A 45 18.49 -10.10 10.02
CA ILE A 45 17.17 -10.21 10.66
C ILE A 45 16.11 -10.61 9.63
N LEU A 46 16.23 -10.15 8.38
CA LEU A 46 15.31 -10.52 7.30
C LEU A 46 15.52 -11.98 6.88
N TYR A 47 16.77 -12.43 6.76
CA TYR A 47 17.07 -13.83 6.47
C TYR A 47 16.51 -14.76 7.57
N ASP A 48 16.60 -14.38 8.84
CA ASP A 48 15.99 -15.11 9.96
C ASP A 48 14.46 -15.14 9.92
N LEU A 49 13.83 -14.19 9.21
CA LEU A 49 12.39 -14.15 8.95
C LEU A 49 12.00 -14.94 7.69
N GLY A 50 12.97 -15.51 6.97
CA GLY A 50 12.74 -16.33 5.78
C GLY A 50 12.71 -15.55 4.46
N TYR A 51 13.17 -14.29 4.45
CA TYR A 51 13.42 -13.57 3.20
C TYR A 51 14.59 -14.22 2.46
N GLY A 52 14.51 -14.32 1.12
CA GLY A 52 15.59 -14.88 0.29
C GLY A 52 15.89 -16.35 0.56
N GLU A 53 14.93 -17.08 1.14
CA GLU A 53 15.08 -18.50 1.46
C GLU A 53 15.36 -19.32 0.18
N GLY A 54 16.55 -19.90 0.09
CA GLY A 54 16.99 -20.68 -1.07
C GLY A 54 17.71 -19.86 -2.16
N ALA A 55 17.91 -18.55 -1.95
CA ALA A 55 18.68 -17.68 -2.81
C ALA A 55 20.06 -17.34 -2.19
N ASP A 56 20.99 -16.88 -3.03
CA ASP A 56 22.27 -16.36 -2.56
C ASP A 56 22.07 -15.02 -1.82
N PRO A 57 22.82 -14.76 -0.73
CA PRO A 57 22.74 -13.49 -0.03
C PRO A 57 23.03 -12.30 -0.94
N VAL A 58 22.17 -11.28 -0.90
CA VAL A 58 22.35 -10.05 -1.66
C VAL A 58 23.15 -9.00 -0.85
N PRO A 59 23.91 -8.11 -1.52
CA PRO A 59 24.47 -6.92 -0.88
C PRO A 59 23.39 -6.05 -0.23
N ALA A 60 23.73 -5.35 0.85
CA ALA A 60 22.74 -4.57 1.60
C ALA A 60 22.13 -3.43 0.77
N GLU A 61 22.86 -2.90 -0.20
CA GLU A 61 22.40 -1.88 -1.15
C GLU A 61 21.33 -2.42 -2.11
N LYS A 62 21.30 -3.73 -2.30
CA LYS A 62 20.35 -4.47 -3.15
C LYS A 62 19.21 -5.09 -2.36
N PHE A 63 18.97 -4.65 -1.10
CA PHE A 63 17.85 -5.15 -0.29
C PHE A 63 16.48 -5.02 -0.97
N GLY A 64 16.34 -4.10 -1.94
CA GLY A 64 15.13 -3.97 -2.76
C GLY A 64 14.80 -5.24 -3.57
N GLU A 65 15.82 -5.98 -4.03
CA GLU A 65 15.64 -7.27 -4.73
C GLU A 65 14.99 -8.30 -3.79
N LEU A 66 15.47 -8.34 -2.54
CA LEU A 66 14.94 -9.22 -1.49
C LEU A 66 13.47 -8.90 -1.15
N LEU A 67 13.10 -7.62 -1.12
CA LEU A 67 11.71 -7.19 -0.89
C LEU A 67 10.80 -7.53 -2.08
N ALA A 68 11.30 -7.40 -3.31
CA ALA A 68 10.54 -7.75 -4.51
C ALA A 68 10.27 -9.26 -4.57
N GLU A 69 11.28 -10.08 -4.24
CA GLU A 69 11.12 -11.53 -4.12
C GLU A 69 10.11 -11.89 -3.02
N GLU A 70 10.21 -11.28 -1.84
CA GLU A 70 9.27 -11.54 -0.74
C GLU A 70 7.84 -11.15 -1.10
N THR A 71 7.66 -10.05 -1.85
CA THR A 71 6.34 -9.66 -2.38
C THR A 71 5.78 -10.79 -3.26
N LYS A 72 6.57 -11.29 -4.23
CA LYS A 72 6.15 -12.41 -5.10
C LYS A 72 5.85 -13.68 -4.30
N LYS A 73 6.70 -14.05 -3.35
CA LYS A 73 6.52 -15.21 -2.45
C LYS A 73 5.22 -15.09 -1.65
N THR A 74 4.96 -13.94 -1.07
CA THR A 74 3.78 -13.65 -0.25
C THR A 74 2.49 -13.81 -1.05
N TYR A 75 2.40 -13.15 -2.22
CA TYR A 75 1.19 -13.20 -3.03
C TYR A 75 0.99 -14.57 -3.69
N SER A 76 2.07 -15.25 -4.11
CA SER A 76 1.98 -16.63 -4.62
C SER A 76 1.48 -17.58 -3.55
N PHE A 77 1.95 -17.45 -2.30
CA PHE A 77 1.47 -18.24 -1.18
C PHE A 77 -0.03 -18.00 -0.92
N ILE A 78 -0.46 -16.75 -0.85
CA ILE A 78 -1.87 -16.41 -0.56
C ILE A 78 -2.79 -16.87 -1.70
N ARG A 79 -2.42 -16.64 -2.96
CA ARG A 79 -3.16 -17.15 -4.13
C ARG A 79 -3.28 -18.67 -4.13
N GLY A 80 -2.20 -19.38 -3.75
CA GLY A 80 -2.18 -20.84 -3.71
C GLY A 80 -3.08 -21.47 -2.63
N ILE A 81 -3.59 -20.68 -1.68
CA ILE A 81 -4.48 -21.16 -0.61
C ILE A 81 -5.85 -20.45 -0.57
N ALA A 82 -6.01 -19.35 -1.30
CA ALA A 82 -7.27 -18.61 -1.34
C ALA A 82 -8.35 -19.44 -2.05
N PRO A 83 -9.56 -19.57 -1.47
CA PRO A 83 -10.65 -20.29 -2.14
C PRO A 83 -11.08 -19.64 -3.45
N GLU A 84 -11.14 -18.31 -3.47
CA GLU A 84 -11.52 -17.50 -4.63
C GLU A 84 -10.50 -16.37 -4.81
N GLU A 85 -9.80 -16.35 -5.95
CA GLU A 85 -8.77 -15.32 -6.19
C GLU A 85 -9.39 -13.93 -6.38
N SER A 86 -10.62 -13.86 -6.90
CA SER A 86 -11.32 -12.58 -7.11
C SER A 86 -11.49 -11.78 -5.82
N ASP A 87 -11.55 -12.44 -4.66
CA ASP A 87 -11.63 -11.77 -3.37
C ASP A 87 -10.32 -11.02 -3.01
N LEU A 88 -9.21 -11.35 -3.67
CA LEU A 88 -7.91 -10.71 -3.49
C LEU A 88 -7.68 -9.56 -4.46
N TYR A 89 -8.53 -9.34 -5.46
CA TYR A 89 -8.25 -8.40 -6.56
C TYR A 89 -7.98 -6.97 -6.07
N ALA A 90 -8.65 -6.52 -5.00
CA ALA A 90 -8.38 -5.23 -4.37
C ALA A 90 -6.91 -5.06 -3.91
N PHE A 91 -6.21 -6.14 -3.60
CA PHE A 91 -4.79 -6.15 -3.23
C PHE A 91 -3.85 -6.30 -4.43
N LEU A 92 -4.35 -6.80 -5.57
CA LEU A 92 -3.55 -7.08 -6.77
C LEU A 92 -3.53 -5.89 -7.74
N TYR A 93 -4.64 -5.16 -7.87
CA TYR A 93 -4.73 -4.00 -8.76
C TYR A 93 -3.63 -2.94 -8.53
N PRO A 94 -3.19 -2.62 -7.29
CA PRO A 94 -2.07 -1.72 -7.10
C PRO A 94 -0.81 -2.08 -7.91
N TYR A 95 -0.55 -3.37 -8.16
CA TYR A 95 0.58 -3.82 -8.98
C TYR A 95 0.32 -3.69 -10.48
N ASP A 96 -0.92 -3.92 -10.94
CA ASP A 96 -1.28 -3.67 -12.35
C ASP A 96 -1.11 -2.19 -12.68
N TYR A 97 -1.64 -1.28 -11.85
CA TYR A 97 -1.49 0.16 -12.05
C TYR A 97 -0.07 0.66 -11.83
N HIS A 98 0.70 0.04 -10.92
CA HIS A 98 2.14 0.28 -10.83
C HIS A 98 2.85 -0.07 -12.14
N ASN A 99 2.59 -1.25 -12.68
CA ASN A 99 3.18 -1.70 -13.94
C ASN A 99 2.77 -0.81 -15.11
N LEU A 100 1.50 -0.39 -15.20
CA LEU A 100 1.06 0.60 -16.19
C LEU A 100 1.82 1.93 -16.07
N LYS A 101 1.98 2.45 -14.84
CA LYS A 101 2.79 3.67 -14.60
C LYS A 101 4.23 3.49 -15.06
N VAL A 102 4.85 2.35 -14.77
CA VAL A 102 6.21 2.02 -15.19
C VAL A 102 6.30 1.99 -16.72
N LEU A 103 5.41 1.26 -17.40
CA LEU A 103 5.40 1.12 -18.85
C LEU A 103 5.23 2.47 -19.56
N ILE A 104 4.28 3.29 -19.11
CA ILE A 104 4.04 4.61 -19.68
C ILE A 104 5.27 5.52 -19.45
N LYS A 105 5.79 5.59 -18.21
CA LYS A 105 6.93 6.45 -17.90
C LYS A 105 8.20 6.02 -18.64
N ALA A 106 8.41 4.72 -18.83
CA ALA A 106 9.53 4.17 -19.58
C ALA A 106 9.45 4.53 -21.07
N GLU A 107 8.27 4.44 -21.68
CA GLU A 107 8.06 4.91 -23.07
C GLU A 107 8.39 6.41 -23.21
N LEU A 108 7.98 7.23 -22.24
CA LEU A 108 8.22 8.67 -22.26
C LEU A 108 9.69 9.06 -22.04
N GLN A 109 10.45 8.20 -21.36
CA GLN A 109 11.85 8.42 -21.01
C GLN A 109 12.83 7.65 -21.91
N ASP A 110 12.32 6.86 -22.86
CA ASP A 110 13.10 5.94 -23.69
C ASP A 110 14.01 5.03 -22.84
N SER A 111 13.42 4.42 -21.80
CA SER A 111 14.11 3.56 -20.85
C SER A 111 13.51 2.15 -20.79
N ASP A 112 14.27 1.21 -20.23
CA ASP A 112 13.81 -0.16 -20.05
C ASP A 112 12.86 -0.28 -18.84
N PRO A 113 11.58 -0.68 -19.03
CA PRO A 113 10.64 -0.86 -17.93
C PRO A 113 10.87 -2.15 -17.13
N GLU A 114 11.49 -3.18 -17.72
CA GLU A 114 11.51 -4.55 -17.20
C GLU A 114 12.03 -4.67 -15.75
N PRO A 115 13.11 -3.96 -15.34
CA PRO A 115 13.61 -4.03 -13.98
C PRO A 115 12.65 -3.51 -12.90
N PHE A 116 11.62 -2.74 -13.29
CA PHE A 116 10.68 -2.10 -12.37
C PHE A 116 9.29 -2.74 -12.37
N LEU A 117 9.06 -3.76 -13.21
CA LEU A 117 7.82 -4.49 -13.26
C LEU A 117 7.70 -5.48 -12.09
N ILE A 118 6.48 -5.61 -11.56
CA ILE A 118 6.15 -6.51 -10.46
C ILE A 118 5.08 -7.49 -10.92
N ASP A 119 5.46 -8.77 -11.01
CA ASP A 119 4.60 -9.84 -11.48
C ASP A 119 3.71 -10.42 -10.36
N VAL A 120 2.81 -9.57 -9.86
CA VAL A 120 1.86 -9.88 -8.77
C VAL A 120 0.44 -9.43 -9.11
N GLY A 121 0.26 -8.57 -10.13
CA GLY A 121 -1.04 -8.05 -10.53
C GLY A 121 -2.03 -9.11 -11.02
N THR A 122 -3.23 -8.68 -11.36
CA THR A 122 -4.27 -9.54 -11.98
C THR A 122 -3.89 -9.97 -13.39
N ILE A 123 -2.98 -9.23 -14.05
CA ILE A 123 -2.42 -9.54 -15.36
C ILE A 123 -0.91 -9.78 -15.18
N GLU A 124 -0.41 -10.87 -15.75
CA GLU A 124 1.03 -11.14 -15.80
C GLU A 124 1.78 -9.93 -16.38
N ALA A 125 2.86 -9.50 -15.71
CA ALA A 125 3.56 -8.27 -16.06
C ALA A 125 4.06 -8.24 -17.50
N GLY A 126 4.58 -9.37 -18.01
CA GLY A 126 5.02 -9.51 -19.40
C GLY A 126 3.87 -9.39 -20.40
N ARG A 127 2.70 -9.96 -20.07
CA ARG A 127 1.48 -9.84 -20.87
C ARG A 127 0.95 -8.41 -20.88
N LEU A 128 0.93 -7.75 -19.72
CA LEU A 128 0.52 -6.35 -19.60
C LEU A 128 1.44 -5.42 -20.41
N ALA A 129 2.76 -5.68 -20.39
CA ALA A 129 3.73 -4.97 -21.19
C ALA A 129 3.51 -5.17 -22.70
N ALA A 130 3.18 -6.38 -23.14
CA ALA A 130 2.83 -6.67 -24.53
C ALA A 130 1.55 -5.93 -24.95
N MET A 131 0.48 -6.02 -24.17
CA MET A 131 -0.78 -5.28 -24.41
C MET A 131 -0.54 -3.78 -24.57
N TYR A 132 0.27 -3.19 -23.68
CA TYR A 132 0.60 -1.77 -23.73
C TYR A 132 1.39 -1.42 -24.99
N ARG A 133 2.47 -2.15 -25.28
CA ARG A 133 3.35 -1.92 -26.45
C ARG A 133 2.60 -2.06 -27.77
N ASP A 134 1.77 -3.08 -27.92
CA ASP A 134 1.06 -3.39 -29.17
C ASP A 134 -0.21 -2.54 -29.35
N ARG A 135 -0.55 -1.73 -28.33
CA ARG A 135 -1.81 -0.96 -28.22
C ARG A 135 -3.06 -1.85 -28.34
N ASP A 136 -2.90 -3.13 -28.00
CA ASP A 136 -4.00 -4.10 -27.88
C ASP A 136 -4.34 -4.31 -26.42
N PHE A 137 -5.34 -3.56 -25.96
CA PHE A 137 -5.79 -3.58 -24.56
C PHE A 137 -6.79 -4.70 -24.27
N VAL A 138 -6.92 -5.71 -25.15
CA VAL A 138 -7.78 -6.87 -24.91
C VAL A 138 -7.27 -7.66 -23.70
N GLY A 139 -8.11 -7.75 -22.67
CA GLY A 139 -7.80 -8.42 -21.40
C GLY A 139 -7.42 -7.47 -20.26
N MET A 140 -7.24 -6.17 -20.54
CA MET A 140 -7.36 -5.14 -19.51
C MET A 140 -8.82 -5.00 -19.10
N THR A 141 -9.06 -4.56 -17.87
CA THR A 141 -10.39 -4.11 -17.46
C THR A 141 -10.77 -2.84 -18.23
N SER A 142 -12.07 -2.54 -18.32
CA SER A 142 -12.53 -1.29 -18.95
C SER A 142 -11.88 -0.07 -18.29
N MET A 143 -11.72 -0.12 -16.96
CA MET A 143 -11.15 0.97 -16.17
C MET A 143 -9.67 1.20 -16.45
N MET A 144 -8.86 0.13 -16.52
CA MET A 144 -7.45 0.23 -16.91
C MET A 144 -7.32 0.81 -18.33
N LYS A 145 -8.10 0.27 -19.27
CA LYS A 145 -8.08 0.73 -20.67
C LYS A 145 -8.44 2.21 -20.79
N GLU A 146 -9.52 2.64 -20.14
CA GLU A 146 -9.95 4.04 -20.11
C GLU A 146 -8.86 4.94 -19.54
N ALA A 147 -8.26 4.55 -18.41
CA ALA A 147 -7.22 5.32 -17.75
C ALA A 147 -5.94 5.44 -18.62
N VAL A 148 -5.52 4.35 -19.28
CA VAL A 148 -4.38 4.39 -20.21
C VAL A 148 -4.65 5.33 -21.37
N LEU A 149 -5.84 5.25 -22.00
CA LEU A 149 -6.22 6.13 -23.09
C LEU A 149 -6.30 7.60 -22.66
N GLU A 150 -6.83 7.87 -21.47
CA GLU A 150 -6.90 9.22 -20.89
C GLU A 150 -5.50 9.78 -20.64
N VAL A 151 -4.57 8.99 -20.07
CA VAL A 151 -3.18 9.40 -19.86
C VAL A 151 -2.52 9.77 -21.19
N LEU A 152 -2.65 8.92 -22.22
CA LEU A 152 -2.03 9.17 -23.53
C LEU A 152 -2.54 10.48 -24.15
N ASP A 153 -3.84 10.76 -24.05
CA ASP A 153 -4.46 11.98 -24.58
C ASP A 153 -4.09 13.23 -23.75
N VAL A 154 -4.19 13.18 -22.42
CA VAL A 154 -3.87 14.31 -21.54
C VAL A 154 -2.39 14.65 -21.64
N PHE A 155 -1.52 13.65 -21.55
CA PHE A 155 -0.07 13.86 -21.62
C PHE A 155 0.36 14.40 -22.99
N ALA A 156 -0.27 13.96 -24.09
CA ALA A 156 0.00 14.51 -25.42
C ALA A 156 -0.26 16.03 -25.48
N ARG A 157 -1.25 16.53 -24.74
CA ARG A 157 -1.65 17.94 -24.68
C ARG A 157 -0.85 18.76 -23.67
N THR A 158 -0.58 18.23 -22.48
CA THR A 158 -0.01 19.00 -21.36
C THR A 158 1.49 18.81 -21.18
N LYS A 159 2.02 17.64 -21.57
CA LYS A 159 3.39 17.18 -21.26
C LYS A 159 3.72 17.18 -19.77
N ASP A 160 2.71 17.11 -18.91
CA ASP A 160 2.88 17.07 -17.45
C ASP A 160 2.90 15.62 -16.93
N PRO A 161 4.04 15.10 -16.46
CA PRO A 161 4.14 13.73 -15.95
C PRO A 161 3.28 13.47 -14.72
N GLN A 162 2.87 14.50 -13.97
CA GLN A 162 2.03 14.34 -12.77
C GLN A 162 0.64 13.81 -13.12
N THR A 163 0.15 14.12 -14.32
CA THR A 163 -1.16 13.65 -14.81
C THR A 163 -1.22 12.13 -14.92
N ILE A 164 -0.09 11.48 -15.22
CA ILE A 164 0.01 10.01 -15.30
C ILE A 164 -0.34 9.38 -13.96
N ASP A 165 0.27 9.88 -12.88
CA ASP A 165 0.05 9.36 -11.54
C ASP A 165 -1.39 9.64 -11.08
N PHE A 166 -1.92 10.86 -11.29
CA PHE A 166 -3.27 11.19 -10.84
C PHE A 166 -4.37 10.37 -11.52
N ILE A 167 -4.29 10.20 -12.85
CA ILE A 167 -5.30 9.44 -13.60
C ILE A 167 -5.25 7.96 -13.20
N LEU A 168 -4.05 7.37 -13.18
CA LEU A 168 -3.90 5.94 -12.87
C LEU A 168 -4.16 5.61 -11.40
N ASP A 169 -3.78 6.47 -10.46
CA ASP A 169 -4.10 6.25 -9.05
C ASP A 169 -5.62 6.35 -8.82
N LYS A 170 -6.30 7.34 -9.42
CA LYS A 170 -7.77 7.46 -9.31
C LYS A 170 -8.50 6.24 -9.89
N ALA A 171 -8.04 5.74 -11.04
CA ALA A 171 -8.55 4.51 -11.62
C ALA A 171 -8.27 3.30 -10.71
N CYS A 172 -7.03 3.16 -10.19
CA CYS A 172 -6.65 2.10 -9.26
C CYS A 172 -7.58 2.03 -8.05
N TYR A 173 -7.77 3.14 -7.33
CA TYR A 173 -8.58 3.12 -6.12
C TYR A 173 -10.08 2.97 -6.39
N ARG A 174 -10.57 3.38 -7.56
CA ARG A 174 -11.93 3.08 -8.01
C ARG A 174 -12.10 1.57 -8.26
N GLU A 175 -11.13 0.94 -8.91
CA GLU A 175 -11.15 -0.50 -9.18
C GLU A 175 -10.99 -1.36 -7.92
N MET A 176 -10.15 -0.90 -6.99
CA MET A 176 -10.06 -1.49 -5.64
C MET A 176 -11.39 -1.38 -4.89
N THR A 177 -12.11 -0.27 -5.03
CA THR A 177 -13.42 -0.06 -4.37
C THR A 177 -14.47 -0.99 -4.96
N GLU A 178 -14.55 -1.10 -6.29
CA GLU A 178 -15.51 -1.97 -6.98
C GLU A 178 -15.23 -3.46 -6.69
N SER A 179 -13.97 -3.87 -6.70
CA SER A 179 -13.61 -5.26 -6.37
C SER A 179 -13.83 -5.58 -4.91
N ALA A 180 -13.50 -4.68 -3.97
CA ALA A 180 -13.85 -4.85 -2.57
C ALA A 180 -15.36 -5.00 -2.36
N ALA A 181 -16.17 -4.16 -3.02
CA ALA A 181 -17.63 -4.25 -2.94
C ALA A 181 -18.16 -5.59 -3.50
N ALA A 182 -17.57 -6.09 -4.60
CA ALA A 182 -17.95 -7.36 -5.21
C ALA A 182 -17.73 -8.57 -4.29
N THR A 183 -16.77 -8.52 -3.36
CA THR A 183 -16.57 -9.58 -2.36
C THR A 183 -17.74 -9.72 -1.38
N GLY A 184 -18.53 -8.65 -1.19
CA GLY A 184 -19.54 -8.56 -0.12
C GLY A 184 -18.96 -8.63 1.29
N ASN A 185 -17.63 -8.63 1.44
CA ASN A 185 -16.95 -8.80 2.72
C ASN A 185 -16.68 -7.44 3.39
N ALA A 186 -17.31 -7.21 4.55
CA ALA A 186 -17.22 -5.95 5.27
C ALA A 186 -15.79 -5.58 5.71
N TYR A 187 -14.91 -6.58 5.91
CA TYR A 187 -13.53 -6.36 6.29
C TYR A 187 -12.70 -5.84 5.10
N ILE A 188 -12.84 -6.43 3.91
CA ILE A 188 -12.13 -5.95 2.71
C ILE A 188 -12.62 -4.55 2.33
N ILE A 189 -13.94 -4.33 2.34
CA ILE A 189 -14.55 -3.02 2.06
C ILE A 189 -14.05 -1.98 3.06
N GLY A 190 -14.05 -2.30 4.35
CA GLY A 190 -13.60 -1.41 5.41
C GLY A 190 -12.11 -1.08 5.31
N TYR A 191 -11.27 -2.03 4.90
CA TYR A 191 -9.85 -1.79 4.66
C TYR A 191 -9.62 -0.81 3.50
N VAL A 192 -10.25 -1.05 2.33
CA VAL A 192 -10.08 -0.18 1.15
C VAL A 192 -10.58 1.24 1.45
N GLN A 193 -11.71 1.37 2.15
CA GLN A 193 -12.21 2.66 2.63
C GLN A 193 -11.21 3.38 3.53
N LEU A 194 -10.67 2.69 4.54
CA LEU A 194 -9.68 3.26 5.46
C LEU A 194 -8.38 3.64 4.72
N LEU A 195 -7.94 2.81 3.78
CA LEU A 195 -6.77 3.09 2.95
C LEU A 195 -6.96 4.39 2.16
N ILE A 196 -8.09 4.55 1.47
CA ILE A 196 -8.43 5.76 0.72
C ILE A 196 -8.50 6.98 1.65
N ASP A 197 -9.18 6.86 2.79
CA ASP A 197 -9.29 7.95 3.77
C ASP A 197 -7.91 8.40 4.28
N THR A 198 -6.99 7.46 4.57
CA THR A 198 -5.63 7.79 5.01
C THR A 198 -4.82 8.48 3.92
N ILE A 199 -4.99 8.10 2.65
CA ILE A 199 -4.30 8.75 1.52
C ILE A 199 -4.85 10.15 1.29
N ASN A 200 -6.17 10.32 1.32
CA ASN A 200 -6.82 11.62 1.19
C ASN A 200 -6.42 12.57 2.33
N LEU A 201 -6.30 12.07 3.57
CA LEU A 201 -5.82 12.87 4.70
C LEU A 201 -4.37 13.32 4.53
N LYS A 202 -3.46 12.42 4.14
CA LYS A 202 -2.06 12.78 3.83
C LYS A 202 -2.01 13.85 2.74
N THR A 203 -2.80 13.67 1.68
CA THR A 203 -2.86 14.57 0.53
C THR A 203 -3.42 15.94 0.92
N PHE A 204 -4.52 15.96 1.69
CA PHE A 204 -5.14 17.18 2.20
C PHE A 204 -4.14 18.02 2.99
N VAL A 205 -3.48 17.41 3.97
CA VAL A 205 -2.52 18.10 4.84
C VAL A 205 -1.30 18.59 4.05
N ARG A 206 -0.77 17.79 3.12
CA ARG A 206 0.34 18.21 2.23
C ARG A 206 -0.05 19.42 1.38
N LEU A 207 -1.21 19.39 0.74
CA LEU A 207 -1.67 20.49 -0.11
C LEU A 207 -1.95 21.77 0.67
N ARG A 208 -2.49 21.67 1.89
CA ARG A 208 -2.65 22.81 2.81
C ARG A 208 -1.32 23.46 3.17
N GLN A 209 -0.31 22.66 3.53
CA GLN A 209 1.02 23.17 3.85
C GLN A 209 1.72 23.80 2.64
N MET A 210 1.49 23.26 1.45
CA MET A 210 1.97 23.83 0.19
C MET A 210 1.15 25.05 -0.28
N LYS A 211 0.08 25.42 0.45
CA LYS A 211 -0.85 26.50 0.10
C LYS A 211 -1.43 26.35 -1.32
N LYS A 212 -1.69 25.10 -1.75
CA LYS A 212 -2.26 24.79 -3.07
C LYS A 212 -3.76 25.01 -3.08
N SER A 213 -4.32 25.45 -4.20
CA SER A 213 -5.76 25.73 -4.29
C SER A 213 -6.60 24.47 -4.12
N TRP A 214 -7.87 24.68 -3.76
CA TRP A 214 -8.88 23.63 -3.72
C TRP A 214 -8.99 22.88 -5.05
N ASP A 215 -8.88 23.58 -6.18
CA ASP A 215 -8.97 22.98 -7.51
C ASP A 215 -7.95 21.84 -7.69
N VAL A 216 -6.73 22.00 -7.15
CA VAL A 216 -5.70 20.97 -7.17
C VAL A 216 -6.10 19.77 -6.31
N PHE A 217 -6.68 19.98 -5.13
CA PHE A 217 -7.13 18.88 -4.28
C PHE A 217 -8.22 18.05 -4.97
N SER A 218 -9.22 18.69 -5.57
CA SER A 218 -10.33 17.98 -6.24
C SER A 218 -9.87 17.07 -7.39
N GLN A 219 -8.73 17.40 -8.01
CA GLN A 219 -8.12 16.60 -9.07
C GLN A 219 -7.42 15.35 -8.51
N VAL A 220 -6.83 15.44 -7.32
CA VAL A 220 -6.04 14.36 -6.69
C VAL A 220 -6.80 13.57 -5.62
N PHE A 221 -8.02 14.01 -5.28
CA PHE A 221 -8.89 13.33 -4.33
C PHE A 221 -9.31 11.96 -4.86
N LEU A 222 -9.16 10.94 -4.02
CA LEU A 222 -9.51 9.56 -4.33
C LEU A 222 -10.94 9.27 -3.83
N PRO A 223 -11.88 8.85 -4.70
CA PRO A 223 -13.21 8.46 -4.28
C PRO A 223 -13.20 7.09 -3.58
N GLY A 224 -14.27 6.76 -2.84
CA GLY A 224 -14.48 5.42 -2.26
C GLY A 224 -14.18 5.30 -0.76
N GLY A 225 -13.57 6.31 -0.15
CA GLY A 225 -13.40 6.42 1.31
C GLY A 225 -14.70 6.74 2.07
N LYS A 226 -14.67 6.70 3.41
CA LYS A 226 -15.80 7.13 4.25
C LYS A 226 -15.84 8.63 4.42
N ILE A 227 -14.70 9.31 4.34
CA ILE A 227 -14.63 10.76 4.50
C ILE A 227 -15.01 11.43 3.18
N GLN A 228 -16.13 12.14 3.21
CA GLN A 228 -16.61 12.86 2.03
C GLN A 228 -15.69 14.04 1.69
N GLU A 229 -15.47 14.26 0.38
CA GLU A 229 -14.68 15.38 -0.16
C GLU A 229 -15.08 16.73 0.46
N LYS A 230 -16.38 16.96 0.62
CA LYS A 230 -16.95 18.18 1.22
C LYS A 230 -16.45 18.45 2.65
N LEU A 231 -16.09 17.43 3.42
CA LEU A 231 -15.52 17.62 4.76
C LEU A 231 -14.13 18.27 4.66
N PHE A 232 -13.30 17.84 3.71
CA PHE A 232 -12.01 18.46 3.44
C PHE A 232 -12.15 19.90 2.95
N VAL A 233 -13.11 20.17 2.04
CA VAL A 233 -13.43 21.53 1.58
C VAL A 233 -13.70 22.46 2.74
N ASN A 234 -14.68 22.09 3.58
CA ASN A 234 -15.17 22.96 4.64
C ASN A 234 -14.15 23.16 5.76
N SER A 235 -13.15 22.29 5.85
CA SER A 235 -12.10 22.33 6.86
C SER A 235 -10.75 22.82 6.34
N TYR A 236 -10.69 23.31 5.10
CA TYR A 236 -9.42 23.71 4.47
C TYR A 236 -8.70 24.85 5.22
N ASP A 237 -9.42 25.77 5.84
CA ASP A 237 -8.83 26.87 6.61
C ASP A 237 -8.86 26.62 8.14
N GLU A 238 -9.45 25.52 8.60
CA GLU A 238 -9.59 25.21 10.03
C GLU A 238 -8.25 24.75 10.64
N PRO A 239 -7.89 25.17 11.86
CA PRO A 239 -6.74 24.62 12.58
C PRO A 239 -6.79 23.08 12.67
N TYR A 240 -5.63 22.42 12.64
CA TYR A 240 -5.58 20.95 12.65
C TYR A 240 -6.24 20.31 13.87
N GLU A 241 -6.25 20.94 15.04
CA GLU A 241 -6.94 20.43 16.23
C GLU A 241 -8.46 20.41 16.04
N GLN A 242 -9.03 21.49 15.48
CA GLN A 242 -10.46 21.53 15.17
C GLN A 242 -10.82 20.51 14.10
N PHE A 243 -9.93 20.31 13.12
CA PHE A 243 -10.13 19.28 12.12
C PHE A 243 -9.99 17.86 12.71
N ALA A 244 -9.16 17.65 13.73
CA ALA A 244 -9.03 16.37 14.42
C ALA A 244 -10.33 15.93 15.09
N ASP A 245 -11.11 16.87 15.67
CA ASP A 245 -12.43 16.57 16.24
C ASP A 245 -13.40 16.01 15.18
N ARG A 246 -13.31 16.48 13.94
CA ARG A 246 -14.12 15.96 12.82
C ARG A 246 -13.71 14.56 12.39
N MET A 247 -12.52 14.08 12.78
CA MET A 247 -12.01 12.74 12.46
C MET A 247 -12.42 11.66 13.46
N VAL A 248 -13.00 12.02 14.60
CA VAL A 248 -13.45 11.08 15.64
C VAL A 248 -14.39 9.98 15.09
N PRO A 249 -15.40 10.28 14.25
CA PRO A 249 -16.30 9.24 13.71
C PRO A 249 -15.59 8.20 12.82
N TYR A 250 -14.39 8.54 12.33
CA TYR A 250 -13.59 7.69 11.45
C TYR A 250 -12.43 7.00 12.18
N GLY A 251 -12.22 7.31 13.48
CA GLY A 251 -11.12 6.77 14.27
C GLY A 251 -9.74 7.31 13.87
N LEU A 252 -9.69 8.50 13.26
CA LEU A 252 -8.45 9.13 12.76
C LEU A 252 -8.10 10.44 13.49
N ASP A 253 -8.82 10.74 14.58
CA ASP A 253 -8.63 11.90 15.45
C ASP A 253 -7.24 11.95 16.07
N LYS A 254 -6.75 10.83 16.62
CA LYS A 254 -5.40 10.75 17.19
C LYS A 254 -4.33 11.10 16.16
N ALA A 255 -4.45 10.55 14.94
CA ALA A 255 -3.51 10.80 13.85
C ALA A 255 -3.49 12.29 13.47
N MET A 256 -4.66 12.93 13.38
CA MET A 256 -4.75 14.35 13.05
C MET A 256 -4.36 15.28 14.20
N SER A 257 -4.64 14.92 15.44
CA SER A 257 -4.29 15.71 16.62
C SER A 257 -2.76 15.72 16.84
N GLU A 258 -2.16 14.55 17.01
CA GLU A 258 -0.71 14.43 17.23
C GLU A 258 0.09 14.82 15.97
N GLY A 259 -0.37 14.38 14.78
CA GLY A 259 0.26 14.72 13.52
C GLY A 259 0.16 16.22 13.21
N GLY A 260 -1.01 16.83 13.45
CA GLY A 260 -1.24 18.25 13.25
C GLY A 260 -0.40 19.14 14.17
N ALA A 261 -0.23 18.74 15.43
CA ALA A 261 0.66 19.41 16.38
C ALA A 261 2.11 19.38 15.88
N MET A 262 2.63 18.21 15.49
CA MET A 262 4.00 18.08 14.99
C MET A 262 4.24 18.89 13.71
N ILE A 263 3.26 18.91 12.80
CA ILE A 263 3.33 19.68 11.55
C ILE A 263 3.40 21.18 11.85
N ARG A 264 2.66 21.67 12.83
CA ARG A 264 2.73 23.07 13.25
C ARG A 264 4.10 23.44 13.83
N GLU A 265 4.63 22.59 14.70
CA GLU A 265 5.87 22.88 15.43
C GLU A 265 7.12 22.75 14.55
N SER A 266 7.13 21.79 13.63
CA SER A 266 8.35 21.36 12.95
C SER A 266 8.23 21.22 11.42
N TRP A 267 7.05 21.43 10.84
CA TRP A 267 6.76 21.16 9.42
C TRP A 267 6.99 19.70 9.00
N ARG A 268 7.13 18.78 9.95
CA ARG A 268 7.37 17.35 9.68
C ARG A 268 6.06 16.58 9.59
N PHE A 269 5.86 15.90 8.47
CA PHE A 269 4.70 15.03 8.22
C PHE A 269 4.85 13.62 8.82
N THR A 270 6.06 13.27 9.26
CA THR A 270 6.44 11.92 9.68
C THR A 270 5.48 11.32 10.70
N ALA A 271 5.06 12.09 11.73
CA ALA A 271 4.13 11.58 12.73
C ALA A 271 2.75 11.30 12.16
N LEU A 272 2.20 12.20 11.33
CA LEU A 272 0.91 11.99 10.69
C LEU A 272 0.95 10.73 9.81
N GLU A 273 1.98 10.59 8.97
CA GLU A 273 2.13 9.44 8.08
C GLU A 273 2.24 8.13 8.85
N ARG A 274 3.07 8.12 9.91
CA ARG A 274 3.22 6.96 10.80
C ARG A 274 1.90 6.60 11.49
N LEU A 275 1.18 7.58 12.04
CA LEU A 275 -0.07 7.33 12.77
C LEU A 275 -1.19 6.84 11.86
N LEU A 276 -1.29 7.37 10.64
CA LEU A 276 -2.23 6.88 9.63
C LEU A 276 -1.89 5.47 9.15
N ASP A 277 -0.60 5.16 8.96
CA ASP A 277 -0.17 3.79 8.62
C ASP A 277 -0.40 2.82 9.79
N ASN A 278 -0.25 3.30 11.03
CA ASN A 278 -0.58 2.51 12.23
C ASN A 278 -2.08 2.21 12.31
N ALA A 279 -2.96 3.13 11.90
CA ALA A 279 -4.41 2.86 11.85
C ALA A 279 -4.74 1.69 10.90
N LEU A 280 -4.07 1.60 9.75
CA LEU A 280 -4.19 0.45 8.84
C LEU A 280 -3.67 -0.85 9.47
N MET A 281 -2.59 -0.78 10.25
CA MET A 281 -2.06 -1.95 10.96
C MET A 281 -2.98 -2.41 12.10
N GLU A 282 -3.58 -1.49 12.86
CA GLU A 282 -4.57 -1.83 13.88
C GLU A 282 -5.83 -2.45 13.25
N TYR A 283 -6.25 -1.96 12.08
CA TYR A 283 -7.30 -2.61 11.30
C TYR A 283 -6.91 -4.04 10.91
N ALA A 284 -5.68 -4.25 10.45
CA ALA A 284 -5.14 -5.58 10.14
C ALA A 284 -5.24 -6.52 11.36
N LYS A 285 -4.75 -6.06 12.53
CA LYS A 285 -4.78 -6.82 13.79
C LYS A 285 -6.18 -7.24 14.22
N GLY A 286 -7.23 -6.50 13.85
CA GLY A 286 -8.62 -6.89 14.11
C GLY A 286 -8.98 -8.28 13.58
N ALA A 287 -8.35 -8.72 12.49
CA ALA A 287 -8.56 -10.06 11.94
C ALA A 287 -8.02 -11.19 12.83
N LYS A 288 -7.19 -10.91 13.84
CA LYS A 288 -6.71 -11.93 14.80
C LYS A 288 -7.85 -12.60 15.57
N TYR A 289 -8.98 -11.91 15.72
CA TYR A 289 -10.17 -12.43 16.40
C TYR A 289 -11.11 -13.21 15.47
N ILE A 290 -10.81 -13.27 14.16
CA ILE A 290 -11.61 -13.99 13.16
C ILE A 290 -11.00 -15.38 12.97
N SER A 291 -11.81 -16.41 13.19
CA SER A 291 -11.36 -17.81 13.18
C SER A 291 -11.12 -18.36 11.78
N PHE A 292 -11.97 -18.02 10.81
CA PHE A 292 -11.85 -18.46 9.43
C PHE A 292 -12.56 -17.47 8.49
N GLY A 293 -12.04 -17.36 7.27
CA GLY A 293 -12.60 -16.50 6.22
C GLY A 293 -11.50 -15.96 5.30
N ILE A 294 -11.81 -14.93 4.53
CA ILE A 294 -10.82 -14.21 3.70
C ILE A 294 -10.03 -13.19 4.53
N GLU A 295 -10.56 -12.80 5.69
CA GLU A 295 -10.01 -11.75 6.55
C GLU A 295 -8.61 -12.07 7.08
N PRO A 296 -8.29 -13.30 7.53
CA PRO A 296 -6.91 -13.64 7.90
C PRO A 296 -5.93 -13.53 6.73
N LEU A 297 -6.35 -13.88 5.51
CA LEU A 297 -5.51 -13.79 4.30
C LEU A 297 -5.26 -12.31 3.95
N ALA A 298 -6.32 -11.51 3.93
CA ALA A 298 -6.24 -10.06 3.70
C ALA A 298 -5.35 -9.39 4.75
N ALA A 299 -5.54 -9.70 6.04
CA ALA A 299 -4.74 -9.16 7.13
C ALA A 299 -3.26 -9.51 6.99
N TYR A 300 -2.93 -10.72 6.53
CA TYR A 300 -1.56 -11.12 6.27
C TYR A 300 -0.93 -10.33 5.12
N LEU A 301 -1.66 -10.10 4.03
CA LEU A 301 -1.18 -9.23 2.93
C LEU A 301 -0.92 -7.80 3.43
N ILE A 302 -1.84 -7.23 4.21
CA ILE A 302 -1.69 -5.89 4.80
C ILE A 302 -0.49 -5.85 5.74
N ALA A 303 -0.31 -6.87 6.57
CA ALA A 303 0.82 -7.00 7.49
C ALA A 303 2.15 -7.05 6.75
N LYS A 304 2.26 -7.88 5.69
CA LYS A 304 3.47 -8.00 4.87
C LYS A 304 3.81 -6.70 4.14
N GLU A 305 2.82 -6.00 3.59
CA GLU A 305 3.05 -4.67 2.99
C GLU A 305 3.53 -3.64 4.02
N GLY A 306 2.95 -3.64 5.22
CA GLY A 306 3.39 -2.79 6.33
C GLY A 306 4.82 -3.12 6.80
N GLU A 307 5.15 -4.39 6.92
CA GLU A 307 6.47 -4.90 7.23
C GLU A 307 7.51 -4.45 6.20
N MET A 308 7.26 -4.69 4.91
CA MET A 308 8.18 -4.28 3.84
C MET A 308 8.40 -2.78 3.81
N ARG A 309 7.37 -1.97 4.15
CA ARG A 309 7.53 -0.51 4.33
C ARG A 309 8.44 -0.17 5.51
N THR A 310 8.29 -0.85 6.65
CA THR A 310 9.15 -0.67 7.82
C THR A 310 10.59 -1.07 7.52
N VAL A 311 10.80 -2.19 6.82
CA VAL A 311 12.12 -2.64 6.36
C VAL A 311 12.77 -1.61 5.44
N ARG A 312 12.05 -1.08 4.44
CA ARG A 312 12.57 -0.02 3.57
C ARG A 312 13.05 1.20 4.36
N ILE A 313 12.31 1.60 5.40
CA ILE A 313 12.67 2.75 6.24
C ILE A 313 13.93 2.47 7.04
N ALA A 314 14.02 1.31 7.70
CA ALA A 314 15.18 0.95 8.50
C ALA A 314 16.43 0.80 7.61
N MET A 315 16.35 0.05 6.51
CA MET A 315 17.48 -0.16 5.60
C MET A 315 17.94 1.12 4.93
N THR A 316 17.01 1.94 4.43
CA THR A 316 17.35 3.24 3.81
C THR A 316 17.99 4.17 4.84
N GLY A 317 17.46 4.21 6.06
CA GLY A 317 18.02 5.02 7.14
C GLY A 317 19.45 4.62 7.50
N LEU A 318 19.71 3.31 7.61
CA LEU A 318 21.06 2.80 7.88
C LEU A 318 22.03 3.08 6.74
N ILE A 319 21.62 2.88 5.48
CA ILE A 319 22.44 3.16 4.30
C ILE A 319 22.79 4.65 4.21
N GLN A 320 21.86 5.52 4.60
CA GLN A 320 22.06 6.98 4.64
C GLN A 320 22.78 7.47 5.91
N GLY A 321 23.09 6.58 6.86
CA GLY A 321 23.73 6.95 8.13
C GLY A 321 22.84 7.82 9.04
N LEU A 322 21.52 7.65 8.98
CA LEU A 322 20.59 8.35 9.88
C LEU A 322 20.80 7.89 11.33
N SER A 323 20.54 8.80 12.28
CA SER A 323 20.59 8.43 13.69
C SER A 323 19.46 7.46 14.07
N ARG A 324 19.70 6.66 15.10
CA ARG A 324 18.70 5.76 15.68
C ARG A 324 17.41 6.50 16.02
N GLU A 325 17.51 7.68 16.61
CA GLU A 325 16.36 8.50 17.01
C GLU A 325 15.51 8.90 15.79
N MET A 326 16.17 9.33 14.70
CA MET A 326 15.48 9.67 13.46
C MET A 326 14.77 8.46 12.83
N MET A 327 15.38 7.27 12.89
CA MET A 327 14.75 6.05 12.39
C MET A 327 13.61 5.59 13.30
N ALA A 328 13.78 5.67 14.62
CA ALA A 328 12.76 5.32 15.62
C ALA A 328 11.49 6.16 15.48
N GLU A 329 11.61 7.46 15.20
CA GLU A 329 10.48 8.35 14.91
C GLU A 329 9.62 7.90 13.71
N ARG A 330 10.21 7.10 12.80
CA ARG A 330 9.60 6.62 11.55
C ARG A 330 9.12 5.17 11.62
N LEU A 331 9.48 4.43 12.68
CA LEU A 331 9.05 3.04 12.85
C LEU A 331 7.53 2.97 13.06
N ARG A 332 6.88 2.07 12.32
CA ARG A 332 5.44 1.83 12.42
C ARG A 332 5.16 0.70 13.40
N GLU A 333 3.90 0.60 13.80
CA GLU A 333 3.41 -0.58 14.49
C GLU A 333 3.54 -1.82 13.59
N THR A 334 3.89 -2.95 14.21
CA THR A 334 3.96 -4.26 13.56
C THR A 334 2.67 -5.03 13.79
N TYR A 335 2.40 -6.02 12.94
CA TYR A 335 1.23 -6.87 13.09
C TYR A 335 1.37 -7.81 14.30
N VAL A 336 2.54 -8.44 14.49
CA VAL A 336 2.88 -9.34 15.60
C VAL A 336 3.64 -8.66 16.73
#